data_AF-A0A3S0JPZ8-F1
#
_entry.id   AF-A0A3S0JPZ8-F1
#
_cell.length_a   1.000
_cell.length_b   1.000
_cell.length_c   1.000
_cell.angle_alpha   90.00
_cell.angle_beta   90.00
_cell.angle_gamma   90.00
#
_symmetry.space_group_name_H-M   'P 1'
#
loop_
_entity.id
_entity.type
_entity.pdbx_description
1 polymer ?
#
loop_
_entity_poly.entity_id
_entity_poly.type
_entity_poly.pdbx_seq_one_letter_code
_entity_poly.pdbx_strand_id
1 'polypeptide(L)'
;MWDYSDKVKDYFFNPVNAGVLEEANAVGDVGSISCGDALRLMLKVDPETDVILDARFQTFGCGSAIASSSALTEMIKGMTLDQALKVTNQDIAAYLDGLPPEKMHCSVMGAEALHAAIANYRGEEWKDDHEEGELVCKCFGVDAALIERTVRDNGLVTVEQVANYTKAGGGCCSCHEKIEDILIAVNGELAATAKPAIVQQPKPRTLVQIAPLKPEPAPAPAKPAMTMVRKIQLIEKVLEDIRPSLKMDGGNAELIDVDGDTVYLHLTGACMGCSSSGLTIAGIQERLMLAFGKPMRVVPSKPTAEV
;
A
#
# COMPACT_ATOMS: atom_id res chain seq x y z
N MET A 1 13.59 6.00 3.22
CA MET A 1 12.72 4.87 3.60
C MET A 1 11.50 5.48 4.25
N TRP A 2 10.30 5.17 3.77
CA TRP A 2 9.09 5.82 4.26
C TRP A 2 8.64 5.13 5.53
N ASP A 3 8.13 5.90 6.49
CA ASP A 3 7.77 5.36 7.79
C ASP A 3 6.32 4.85 7.74
N TYR A 4 6.18 3.54 7.53
CA TYR A 4 4.88 2.88 7.51
C TYR A 4 4.51 2.39 8.91
N SER A 5 3.24 2.57 9.27
CA SER A 5 2.68 1.95 10.47
C SER A 5 2.79 0.42 10.38
N ASP A 6 2.80 -0.23 11.54
CA ASP A 6 2.82 -1.70 11.57
C ASP A 6 1.53 -2.29 10.98
N LYS A 7 0.42 -1.55 11.08
CA LYS A 7 -0.83 -1.93 10.44
C LYS A 7 -0.74 -1.89 8.92
N VAL A 8 -0.14 -0.86 8.32
CA VAL A 8 0.11 -0.82 6.87
C VAL A 8 0.98 -2.01 6.42
N LYS A 9 2.02 -2.35 7.20
CA LYS A 9 2.87 -3.51 6.90
C LYS A 9 2.07 -4.81 6.93
N ASP A 10 1.22 -5.00 7.94
CA ASP A 10 0.41 -6.21 8.08
C ASP A 10 -0.57 -6.36 6.91
N TYR A 11 -1.34 -5.32 6.57
CA TYR A 11 -2.25 -5.34 5.42
C TYR A 11 -1.52 -5.51 4.07
N PHE A 12 -0.25 -5.13 3.99
CA PHE A 12 0.58 -5.40 2.83
C PHE A 12 1.08 -6.86 2.76
N PHE A 13 1.59 -7.41 3.86
CA PHE A 13 2.14 -8.77 3.88
C PHE A 13 1.06 -9.85 3.94
N ASN A 14 -0.07 -9.56 4.58
CA ASN A 14 -1.21 -10.44 4.79
C ASN A 14 -2.51 -9.77 4.31
N PRO A 15 -2.65 -9.43 3.02
CA PRO A 15 -3.83 -8.72 2.54
C PRO A 15 -5.08 -9.57 2.70
N VAL A 16 -6.03 -9.06 3.47
CA VAL A 16 -7.36 -9.64 3.65
C VAL A 16 -8.20 -9.33 2.40
N ASN A 17 -9.01 -10.29 1.95
CA ASN A 17 -9.95 -10.13 0.81
C ASN A 17 -9.32 -9.88 -0.57
N ALA A 18 -8.03 -10.18 -0.75
CA ALA A 18 -7.42 -10.20 -2.08
C ALA A 18 -7.98 -11.34 -2.94
N GLY A 19 -8.26 -11.05 -4.22
CA GLY A 19 -8.67 -12.03 -5.22
C GLY A 19 -9.97 -11.67 -5.95
N VAL A 20 -10.41 -12.59 -6.81
CA VAL A 20 -11.64 -12.43 -7.62
C VAL A 20 -12.87 -12.79 -6.79
N LEU A 21 -13.96 -12.04 -6.96
CA LEU A 21 -15.29 -12.38 -6.45
C LEU A 21 -16.19 -12.73 -7.64
N GLU A 22 -16.43 -14.02 -7.87
CA GLU A 22 -17.20 -14.49 -9.05
C GLU A 22 -18.66 -14.04 -9.04
N GLU A 23 -19.25 -13.90 -7.85
CA GLU A 23 -20.65 -13.49 -7.67
C GLU A 23 -20.80 -11.98 -7.37
N ALA A 24 -19.85 -11.17 -7.84
CA ALA A 24 -19.93 -9.72 -7.69
C ALA A 24 -21.05 -9.14 -8.55
N ASN A 25 -21.87 -8.26 -7.95
CA ASN A 25 -22.92 -7.51 -8.65
C ASN A 25 -22.65 -6.00 -8.69
N ALA A 26 -21.49 -5.57 -8.16
CA ALA A 26 -21.02 -4.20 -8.15
C ALA A 26 -19.50 -4.23 -8.40
N VAL A 27 -19.04 -3.60 -9.47
CA VAL A 27 -17.61 -3.59 -9.84
C VAL A 27 -17.16 -2.16 -10.14
N GLY A 28 -16.06 -1.75 -9.51
CA GLY A 28 -15.41 -0.47 -9.72
C GLY A 28 -13.96 -0.67 -10.15
N ASP A 29 -13.63 -0.24 -11.36
CA ASP A 29 -12.28 -0.25 -11.91
C ASP A 29 -11.75 1.19 -11.95
N VAL A 30 -10.58 1.43 -11.36
CA VAL A 30 -9.91 2.75 -11.36
C VAL A 30 -8.42 2.61 -11.58
N GLY A 31 -7.81 3.68 -12.10
CA GLY A 31 -6.40 3.74 -12.42
C GLY A 31 -6.05 3.00 -13.72
N SER A 32 -4.75 2.93 -14.03
CA SER A 32 -4.29 2.30 -15.26
C SER A 32 -2.92 1.66 -15.08
N ILE A 33 -2.67 0.58 -15.83
CA ILE A 33 -1.35 -0.06 -15.88
C ILE A 33 -0.29 0.96 -16.34
N SER A 34 -0.68 1.93 -17.19
CA SER A 34 0.19 3.00 -17.69
C SER A 34 0.65 3.96 -16.58
N CYS A 35 -0.20 4.25 -15.58
CA CYS A 35 0.15 5.14 -14.46
C CYS A 35 0.75 4.39 -13.24
N GLY A 36 0.95 3.08 -13.37
CA GLY A 36 1.66 2.23 -12.41
C GLY A 36 0.84 1.77 -11.21
N ASP A 37 -0.41 2.23 -11.06
CA ASP A 37 -1.35 1.73 -10.07
C ASP A 37 -2.74 1.54 -10.72
N ALA A 38 -3.38 0.39 -10.48
CA ALA A 38 -4.72 0.07 -10.94
C ALA A 38 -5.44 -0.79 -9.89
N LEU A 39 -6.72 -0.53 -9.66
CA LEU A 39 -7.53 -1.20 -8.66
C LEU A 39 -8.89 -1.60 -9.24
N ARG A 40 -9.20 -2.89 -9.13
CA ARG A 40 -10.52 -3.46 -9.32
C ARG A 40 -11.11 -3.81 -7.95
N LEU A 41 -12.19 -3.13 -7.57
CA LEU A 41 -12.98 -3.43 -6.38
C LEU A 41 -14.26 -4.17 -6.81
N MET A 42 -14.55 -5.28 -6.16
CA MET A 42 -15.70 -6.13 -6.44
C MET A 42 -16.51 -6.31 -5.16
N LEU A 43 -17.79 -5.98 -5.21
CA LEU A 43 -18.70 -6.13 -4.08
C LEU A 43 -19.84 -7.08 -4.45
N LYS A 44 -20.31 -7.81 -3.44
CA LYS A 44 -21.57 -8.53 -3.46
C LYS A 44 -22.54 -7.81 -2.53
N VAL A 45 -23.52 -7.15 -3.12
CA VAL A 45 -24.53 -6.34 -2.43
C VAL A 45 -25.84 -7.12 -2.38
N ASP A 46 -26.53 -7.07 -1.26
CA ASP A 46 -27.89 -7.61 -1.14
C ASP A 46 -28.91 -6.67 -1.81
N PRO A 47 -29.67 -7.11 -2.83
CA PRO A 47 -30.69 -6.30 -3.52
C PRO A 47 -31.84 -5.80 -2.65
N GLU A 48 -32.12 -6.44 -1.52
CA GLU A 48 -33.25 -6.06 -0.67
C GLU A 48 -32.83 -5.05 0.41
N THR A 49 -31.58 -5.11 0.87
CA THR A 49 -31.10 -4.33 2.02
C THR A 49 -30.02 -3.31 1.68
N ASP A 50 -29.50 -3.35 0.45
CA ASP A 50 -28.33 -2.58 -0.01
C ASP A 50 -27.08 -2.78 0.88
N VAL A 51 -27.00 -3.91 1.59
CA VAL A 51 -25.86 -4.26 2.46
C VAL A 51 -24.78 -4.98 1.65
N ILE A 52 -23.52 -4.58 1.86
CA ILE A 52 -22.35 -5.24 1.28
C ILE A 52 -22.09 -6.54 2.06
N LEU A 53 -22.40 -7.68 1.42
CA LEU A 53 -22.22 -9.02 1.99
C LEU A 53 -20.77 -9.51 1.90
N ASP A 54 -20.11 -9.27 0.77
CA ASP A 54 -18.70 -9.56 0.59
C ASP A 54 -18.06 -8.46 -0.27
N ALA A 55 -16.77 -8.22 -0.03
CA ALA A 55 -15.97 -7.27 -0.77
C ALA A 55 -14.59 -7.89 -1.03
N ARG A 56 -14.14 -7.84 -2.27
CA ARG A 56 -12.80 -8.30 -2.68
C ARG A 56 -12.17 -7.31 -3.62
N PHE A 57 -10.86 -7.40 -3.75
CA PHE A 57 -10.12 -6.53 -4.64
C PHE A 57 -9.02 -7.26 -5.40
N GLN A 58 -8.70 -6.71 -6.56
CA GLN A 58 -7.47 -6.99 -7.29
C GLN A 58 -6.79 -5.66 -7.55
N THR A 59 -5.53 -5.54 -7.14
CA THR A 59 -4.77 -4.32 -7.35
C THR A 59 -3.42 -4.66 -7.96
N PHE A 60 -2.97 -3.79 -8.85
CA PHE A 60 -1.61 -3.75 -9.33
C PHE A 60 -1.05 -2.41 -8.89
N GLY A 61 0.01 -2.40 -8.08
CA GLY A 61 0.53 -1.15 -7.57
C GLY A 61 1.54 -1.31 -6.45
N CYS A 62 1.84 -0.19 -5.79
CA CYS A 62 2.75 -0.18 -4.65
C CYS A 62 2.13 -0.81 -3.39
N GLY A 63 2.96 -1.12 -2.38
CA GLY A 63 2.48 -1.77 -1.15
C GLY A 63 1.41 -0.99 -0.39
N SER A 64 1.39 0.35 -0.51
CA SER A 64 0.32 1.19 0.04
C SER A 64 -1.00 1.02 -0.69
N ALA A 65 -1.00 0.74 -2.00
CA ALA A 65 -2.23 0.44 -2.73
C ALA A 65 -2.85 -0.87 -2.24
N ILE A 66 -2.03 -1.92 -2.04
CA ILE A 66 -2.48 -3.19 -1.47
C ILE A 66 -3.05 -3.00 -0.07
N ALA A 67 -2.34 -2.27 0.80
CA ALA A 67 -2.77 -2.03 2.17
C ALA A 67 -4.09 -1.21 2.21
N SER A 68 -4.19 -0.13 1.45
CA SER A 68 -5.40 0.70 1.36
C SER A 68 -6.59 -0.06 0.82
N SER A 69 -6.43 -0.85 -0.24
CA SER A 69 -7.52 -1.66 -0.81
C SER A 69 -7.98 -2.75 0.15
N SER A 70 -7.04 -3.42 0.82
CA SER A 70 -7.38 -4.45 1.79
C SER A 70 -8.12 -3.86 3.01
N ALA A 71 -7.62 -2.75 3.57
CA ALA A 71 -8.29 -2.01 4.64
C ALA A 71 -9.71 -1.58 4.24
N LEU A 72 -9.86 -1.01 3.04
CA LEU A 72 -11.15 -0.59 2.51
C LEU A 72 -12.16 -1.75 2.47
N THR A 73 -11.78 -2.91 1.92
CA THR A 73 -12.69 -4.06 1.85
C THR A 73 -13.14 -4.55 3.22
N GLU A 74 -12.28 -4.46 4.23
CA GLU A 74 -12.64 -4.82 5.61
C GLU A 74 -13.59 -3.80 6.23
N MET A 75 -13.35 -2.51 5.98
CA MET A 75 -14.17 -1.41 6.51
C MET A 75 -15.62 -1.46 5.97
N ILE A 76 -15.81 -1.72 4.69
CA ILE A 76 -17.13 -1.61 4.03
C ILE A 76 -18.00 -2.86 4.16
N LYS A 77 -17.44 -4.01 4.54
CA LYS A 77 -18.21 -5.24 4.70
C LYS A 77 -19.24 -5.09 5.83
N GLY A 78 -20.50 -5.41 5.52
CA GLY A 78 -21.64 -5.26 6.43
C GLY A 78 -22.22 -3.85 6.50
N MET A 79 -21.67 -2.87 5.77
CA MET A 79 -22.26 -1.54 5.63
C MET A 79 -23.30 -1.51 4.51
N THR A 80 -24.25 -0.58 4.59
CA THR A 80 -25.10 -0.25 3.43
C THR A 80 -24.34 0.59 2.41
N LEU A 81 -24.78 0.64 1.15
CA LEU A 81 -24.17 1.48 0.13
C LEU A 81 -24.10 2.96 0.53
N ASP A 82 -25.15 3.49 1.17
CA ASP A 82 -25.17 4.88 1.64
C ASP A 82 -24.20 5.16 2.80
N GLN A 83 -23.87 4.13 3.59
CA GLN A 83 -22.84 4.24 4.62
C GLN A 83 -21.45 4.14 3.99
N ALA A 84 -21.27 3.22 3.05
CA ALA A 84 -20.03 3.04 2.31
C ALA A 84 -19.65 4.31 1.54
N LEU A 85 -20.60 5.01 0.91
CA LEU A 85 -20.38 6.30 0.23
C LEU A 85 -19.85 7.42 1.14
N LYS A 86 -19.95 7.27 2.47
CA LYS A 86 -19.41 8.25 3.41
C LYS A 86 -17.96 7.96 3.80
N VAL A 87 -17.43 6.81 3.41
CA VAL A 87 -16.03 6.44 3.69
C VAL A 87 -15.13 7.27 2.78
N THR A 88 -14.31 8.10 3.40
CA THR A 88 -13.36 8.97 2.71
C THR A 88 -11.96 8.34 2.65
N ASN A 89 -11.10 8.89 1.80
CA ASN A 89 -9.68 8.53 1.76
C ASN A 89 -8.98 8.75 3.11
N GLN A 90 -9.42 9.74 3.89
CA GLN A 90 -8.92 9.98 5.25
C GLN A 90 -9.34 8.89 6.22
N ASP A 91 -10.55 8.35 6.09
CA ASP A 91 -11.00 7.23 6.93
C ASP A 91 -10.18 5.97 6.66
N ILE A 92 -9.85 5.70 5.39
CA ILE A 92 -8.97 4.59 5.00
C ILE A 92 -7.56 4.78 5.59
N ALA A 93 -7.00 5.99 5.45
CA ALA A 93 -5.70 6.32 6.01
C ALA A 93 -5.69 6.21 7.54
N ALA A 94 -6.73 6.73 8.21
CA ALA A 94 -6.89 6.65 9.66
C ALA A 94 -7.06 5.20 10.13
N TYR A 95 -7.80 4.38 9.39
CA TYR A 95 -7.94 2.96 9.67
C TYR A 95 -6.57 2.24 9.64
N LEU A 96 -5.65 2.68 8.78
CA LEU A 96 -4.29 2.15 8.67
C LEU A 96 -3.30 2.76 9.69
N ASP A 97 -3.77 3.48 10.71
CA ASP A 97 -2.94 4.25 11.65
C ASP A 97 -2.09 5.34 10.97
N GLY A 98 -2.57 5.82 9.82
CA GLY A 98 -1.91 6.83 8.99
C GLY A 98 -1.19 6.23 7.78
N LEU A 99 -1.06 7.06 6.76
CA LEU A 99 -0.22 6.80 5.59
C LEU A 99 0.80 7.94 5.45
N PRO A 100 2.03 7.64 4.97
CA PRO A 100 2.97 8.69 4.59
C PRO A 100 2.30 9.64 3.59
N PRO A 101 2.52 10.97 3.71
CA PRO A 101 1.91 11.96 2.84
C PRO A 101 2.06 11.61 1.35
N GLU A 102 3.24 11.15 0.95
CA GLU A 102 3.61 10.83 -0.42
C GLU A 102 2.90 9.57 -0.99
N LYS A 103 2.09 8.86 -0.20
CA LYS A 103 1.23 7.74 -0.66
C LYS A 103 -0.26 7.96 -0.40
N MET A 104 -0.67 9.19 -0.07
CA MET A 104 -2.09 9.48 0.12
C MET A 104 -2.93 9.22 -1.14
N HIS A 105 -2.33 9.24 -2.33
CA HIS A 105 -3.03 8.82 -3.55
C HIS A 105 -3.60 7.40 -3.51
N CYS A 106 -2.99 6.50 -2.72
CA CYS A 106 -3.45 5.11 -2.59
C CYS A 106 -4.79 5.02 -1.86
N SER A 107 -5.07 5.92 -0.91
CA SER A 107 -6.37 5.98 -0.25
C SER A 107 -7.41 6.72 -1.08
N VAL A 108 -7.00 7.73 -1.87
CA VAL A 108 -7.88 8.40 -2.85
C VAL A 108 -8.40 7.40 -3.88
N MET A 109 -7.49 6.64 -4.51
CA MET A 109 -7.84 5.60 -5.48
C MET A 109 -8.78 4.53 -4.88
N GLY A 110 -8.58 4.16 -3.61
CA GLY A 110 -9.50 3.24 -2.92
C GLY A 110 -10.92 3.79 -2.82
N ALA A 111 -11.08 5.06 -2.41
CA ALA A 111 -12.39 5.70 -2.30
C ALA A 111 -13.06 5.86 -3.67
N GLU A 112 -12.29 6.20 -4.72
CA GLU A 112 -12.80 6.27 -6.09
C GLU A 112 -13.30 4.91 -6.60
N ALA A 113 -12.56 3.83 -6.33
CA ALA A 113 -12.99 2.48 -6.68
C ALA A 113 -14.31 2.10 -5.99
N LEU A 114 -14.50 2.55 -4.74
CA LEU A 114 -15.75 2.34 -4.02
C LEU A 114 -16.90 3.09 -4.67
N HIS A 115 -16.72 4.37 -4.99
CA HIS A 115 -17.74 5.15 -5.66
C HIS A 115 -18.11 4.56 -7.03
N ALA A 116 -17.10 4.15 -7.82
CA ALA A 116 -17.30 3.48 -9.09
C ALA A 116 -18.11 2.18 -8.95
N ALA A 117 -17.78 1.35 -7.96
CA ALA A 117 -18.50 0.10 -7.70
C ALA A 117 -19.97 0.35 -7.31
N ILE A 118 -20.22 1.35 -6.47
CA ILE A 118 -21.58 1.69 -6.01
C ILE A 118 -22.42 2.26 -7.15
N ALA A 119 -21.84 3.16 -7.96
CA ALA A 119 -22.52 3.71 -9.13
C ALA A 119 -22.84 2.62 -10.16
N ASN A 120 -21.91 1.69 -10.41
CA ASN A 120 -22.14 0.51 -11.25
C ASN A 120 -23.34 -0.32 -10.77
N TYR A 121 -23.46 -0.57 -9.47
CA TYR A 121 -24.59 -1.29 -8.90
C TYR A 121 -25.93 -0.55 -9.05
N ARG A 122 -25.92 0.77 -8.85
CA ARG A 122 -27.12 1.62 -8.99
C ARG A 122 -27.55 1.81 -10.45
N GLY A 123 -26.74 1.36 -11.41
CA GLY A 123 -26.95 1.62 -12.84
C GLY A 123 -26.78 3.10 -13.19
N GLU A 124 -26.06 3.85 -12.35
CA GLU A 124 -25.67 5.23 -12.63
C GLU A 124 -24.48 5.20 -13.58
N GLU A 125 -24.43 6.14 -14.54
CA GLU A 125 -23.22 6.32 -15.35
C GLU A 125 -22.12 6.89 -14.45
N TRP A 126 -21.27 6.01 -13.91
CA TRP A 126 -19.96 6.39 -13.43
C TRP A 126 -19.09 6.68 -14.64
N LYS A 127 -18.99 7.95 -15.00
CA LYS A 127 -17.90 8.39 -15.86
C LYS A 127 -16.67 8.48 -14.98
N ASP A 128 -15.64 7.73 -15.33
CA ASP A 128 -14.32 7.99 -14.79
C ASP A 128 -13.92 9.37 -15.33
N ASP A 129 -14.10 10.42 -14.51
CA ASP A 129 -14.02 11.84 -14.89
C ASP A 129 -12.66 12.24 -15.51
N HIS A 130 -11.71 11.31 -15.55
CA HIS A 130 -10.45 11.36 -16.28
C HIS A 130 -10.56 11.74 -17.76
N GLU A 131 -11.74 11.66 -18.39
CA GLU A 131 -11.97 12.13 -19.77
C GLU A 131 -12.82 13.42 -19.91
N GLU A 132 -13.49 13.94 -18.86
CA GLU A 132 -14.35 15.13 -18.99
C GLU A 132 -13.69 16.46 -18.56
N GLY A 133 -12.55 16.42 -17.85
CA GLY A 133 -11.80 17.62 -17.44
C GLY A 133 -10.65 18.01 -18.38
N GLU A 134 -10.18 19.26 -18.31
CA GLU A 134 -8.92 19.64 -18.99
C GLU A 134 -7.78 18.80 -18.39
N LEU A 135 -7.05 18.07 -19.24
CA LEU A 135 -5.90 17.28 -18.80
C LEU A 135 -4.79 18.20 -18.27
N VAL A 136 -4.57 18.16 -16.96
CA VAL A 136 -3.58 18.98 -16.25
C VAL A 136 -2.22 18.28 -16.26
N CYS A 137 -2.15 17.06 -15.76
CA CYS A 137 -0.91 16.28 -15.70
C CYS A 137 -0.89 15.19 -16.77
N LYS A 138 -0.16 15.43 -17.86
CA LYS A 138 0.03 14.45 -18.94
C LYS A 138 0.82 13.21 -18.53
N CYS A 139 1.69 13.31 -17.53
CA CYS A 139 2.52 12.18 -17.08
C CYS A 139 1.71 11.10 -16.37
N PHE A 140 0.71 11.50 -15.59
CA PHE A 140 -0.07 10.59 -14.75
C PHE A 140 -1.54 10.52 -15.15
N GLY A 141 -1.94 11.21 -16.23
CA GLY A 141 -3.31 11.19 -16.71
C GLY A 141 -4.29 11.91 -15.78
N VAL A 142 -3.85 12.94 -15.06
CA VAL A 142 -4.69 13.64 -14.07
C VAL A 142 -5.31 14.88 -14.68
N ASP A 143 -6.63 14.94 -14.66
CA ASP A 143 -7.46 16.07 -15.09
C ASP A 143 -7.67 17.11 -13.96
N ALA A 144 -8.24 18.25 -14.33
CA ALA A 144 -8.55 19.33 -13.39
C ALA A 144 -9.62 18.94 -12.35
N ALA A 145 -10.63 18.17 -12.73
CA ALA A 145 -11.76 17.83 -11.86
C ALA A 145 -11.33 16.97 -10.67
N LEU A 146 -10.44 15.99 -10.90
CA LEU A 146 -9.81 15.20 -9.85
C LEU A 146 -9.02 16.10 -8.88
N ILE A 147 -8.22 17.03 -9.41
CA ILE A 147 -7.43 17.95 -8.57
C ILE A 147 -8.37 18.82 -7.74
N GLU A 148 -9.39 19.42 -8.36
CA GLU A 148 -10.36 20.27 -7.68
C GLU A 148 -11.09 19.53 -6.55
N ARG A 149 -11.63 18.34 -6.83
CA ARG A 149 -12.28 17.48 -5.83
C ARG A 149 -11.33 17.17 -4.68
N THR A 150 -10.14 16.69 -5.00
CA THR A 150 -9.14 16.30 -4.00
C THR A 150 -8.72 17.48 -3.12
N VAL A 151 -8.56 18.67 -3.71
CA VAL A 151 -8.26 19.92 -3.00
C VAL A 151 -9.40 20.29 -2.05
N ARG A 152 -10.66 20.22 -2.48
CA ARG A 152 -11.82 20.52 -1.64
C ARG A 152 -11.96 19.54 -0.47
N ASP A 153 -11.86 18.24 -0.76
CA ASP A 153 -12.11 17.18 0.22
C ASP A 153 -11.03 17.13 1.31
N ASN A 154 -9.79 17.48 0.95
CA ASN A 154 -8.64 17.38 1.85
C ASN A 154 -8.09 18.74 2.31
N GLY A 155 -8.65 19.85 1.82
CA GLY A 155 -8.21 21.21 2.15
C GLY A 155 -6.76 21.48 1.75
N LEU A 156 -6.36 21.08 0.53
CA LEU A 156 -4.98 21.19 0.07
C LEU A 156 -4.65 22.64 -0.33
N VAL A 157 -3.47 23.12 0.04
CA VAL A 157 -3.06 24.53 -0.17
C VAL A 157 -1.71 24.68 -0.88
N THR A 158 -1.05 23.58 -1.21
CA THR A 158 0.25 23.58 -1.89
C THR A 158 0.29 22.55 -3.03
N VAL A 159 1.12 22.81 -4.05
CA VAL A 159 1.34 21.89 -5.18
C VAL A 159 1.89 20.55 -4.70
N GLU A 160 2.77 20.55 -3.69
CA GLU A 160 3.32 19.34 -3.09
C GLU A 160 2.22 18.46 -2.48
N GLN A 161 1.28 19.06 -1.75
CA GLN A 161 0.13 18.33 -1.23
C GLN A 161 -0.74 17.76 -2.35
N VAL A 162 -0.97 18.50 -3.43
CA VAL A 162 -1.69 17.97 -4.60
C VAL A 162 -0.94 16.79 -5.19
N ALA A 163 0.38 16.87 -5.36
CA ALA A 163 1.19 15.78 -5.88
C ALA A 163 1.12 14.53 -4.99
N ASN A 164 1.12 14.70 -3.68
CA ASN A 164 1.03 13.62 -2.72
C ASN A 164 -0.31 12.86 -2.77
N TYR A 165 -1.40 13.56 -3.09
CA TYR A 165 -2.75 12.97 -3.14
C TYR A 165 -3.18 12.54 -4.55
N THR A 166 -2.66 13.15 -5.61
CA THR A 166 -3.10 12.90 -6.99
C THR A 166 -1.99 12.38 -7.90
N LYS A 167 -0.74 12.35 -7.44
CA LYS A 167 0.51 12.21 -8.24
C LYS A 167 0.79 13.37 -9.21
N ALA A 168 -0.18 14.24 -9.50
CA ALA A 168 -0.01 15.35 -10.42
C ALA A 168 1.11 16.29 -9.96
N GLY A 169 2.09 16.54 -10.83
CA GLY A 169 3.23 17.40 -10.50
C GLY A 169 4.41 16.68 -9.83
N GLY A 170 4.31 15.39 -9.46
CA GLY A 170 5.43 14.63 -8.90
C GLY A 170 6.45 14.11 -9.92
N GLY A 171 6.17 14.26 -11.22
CA GLY A 171 6.97 13.71 -12.33
C GLY A 171 7.89 14.76 -12.97
N CYS A 172 7.49 15.30 -14.12
CA CYS A 172 8.26 16.31 -14.86
C CYS A 172 8.04 17.76 -14.37
N CYS A 173 7.12 17.96 -13.43
CA CYS A 173 6.70 19.26 -12.89
C CYS A 173 6.11 20.28 -13.90
N SER A 174 5.89 19.93 -15.16
CA SER A 174 5.41 20.86 -16.19
C SER A 174 3.97 21.37 -15.99
N CYS A 175 3.22 20.73 -15.08
CA CYS A 175 1.84 21.09 -14.77
C CYS A 175 1.72 21.90 -13.47
N HIS A 176 2.82 22.30 -12.83
CA HIS A 176 2.80 23.03 -11.56
C HIS A 176 2.01 24.33 -11.64
N GLU A 177 2.24 25.15 -12.68
CA GLU A 177 1.50 26.42 -12.87
C GLU A 177 -0.02 26.19 -12.93
N LYS A 178 -0.47 25.19 -13.70
CA LYS A 178 -1.89 24.82 -13.77
C LYS A 178 -2.45 24.34 -12.44
N ILE A 179 -1.66 23.58 -11.67
CA ILE A 179 -2.06 23.10 -10.34
C ILE A 179 -2.18 24.29 -9.37
N GLU A 180 -1.27 25.28 -9.45
CA GLU A 180 -1.34 26.51 -8.67
C GLU A 180 -2.60 27.32 -9.01
N ASP A 181 -2.93 27.46 -10.30
CA ASP A 181 -4.15 28.16 -10.74
C ASP A 181 -5.40 27.49 -10.16
N ILE A 182 -5.49 26.17 -10.20
CA ILE A 182 -6.59 25.40 -9.61
C ILE A 182 -6.64 25.59 -8.09
N LEU A 183 -5.49 25.53 -7.41
CA LEU A 183 -5.40 25.76 -5.97
C LEU A 183 -5.90 27.15 -5.59
N ILE A 184 -5.53 28.19 -6.35
CA ILE A 184 -5.97 29.56 -6.12
C ILE A 184 -7.48 29.67 -6.32
N ALA A 185 -8.01 29.10 -7.40
CA ALA A 185 -9.44 29.14 -7.71
C ALA A 185 -10.27 28.45 -6.61
N VAL A 186 -9.94 27.19 -6.30
CA VAL A 186 -10.69 26.38 -5.32
C VAL A 186 -10.59 26.96 -3.92
N ASN A 187 -9.39 27.31 -3.46
CA ASN A 187 -9.22 27.89 -2.12
C ASN A 187 -9.82 29.30 -2.04
N GLY A 188 -9.83 30.06 -3.14
CA GLY A 188 -10.52 31.34 -3.25
C GLY A 188 -12.04 31.19 -3.07
N GLU A 189 -12.66 30.19 -3.70
CA GLU A 189 -14.08 29.88 -3.52
C GLU A 189 -14.41 29.40 -2.11
N LEU A 190 -13.58 28.52 -1.54
CA LEU A 190 -13.74 28.05 -0.15
C LEU A 190 -13.63 29.22 0.84
N ALA A 191 -12.73 30.17 0.60
CA ALA A 191 -12.60 31.39 1.39
C ALA A 191 -13.79 32.35 1.19
N ALA A 192 -14.32 32.46 -0.03
CA ALA A 192 -15.46 33.33 -0.33
C ALA A 192 -16.80 32.81 0.23
N THR A 193 -16.93 31.49 0.34
CA THR A 193 -18.10 30.82 0.92
C THR A 193 -18.02 30.68 2.45
N ALA A 194 -16.84 30.86 3.03
CA ALA A 194 -16.65 30.95 4.47
C ALA A 194 -17.23 32.28 5.01
N LYS A 195 -18.39 32.21 5.69
CA LYS A 195 -18.75 33.26 6.65
C LYS A 195 -17.57 33.47 7.61
N PRO A 196 -17.27 34.71 8.05
CA PRO A 196 -16.12 34.97 8.91
C PRO A 196 -16.29 34.21 10.22
N ALA A 197 -15.68 33.03 10.28
CA ALA A 197 -15.66 32.18 11.44
C ALA A 197 -14.50 32.67 12.30
N ILE A 198 -14.86 33.22 13.45
CA ILE A 198 -13.95 33.46 14.56
C ILE A 198 -13.12 32.18 14.74
N VAL A 199 -11.79 32.33 14.80
CA VAL A 199 -10.84 31.25 15.09
C VAL A 199 -11.25 30.57 16.40
N GLN A 200 -12.02 29.49 16.29
CA GLN A 200 -12.24 28.54 17.35
C GLN A 200 -11.38 27.35 17.01
N GLN A 201 -10.49 27.02 17.94
CA GLN A 201 -9.73 25.78 17.93
C GLN A 201 -10.66 24.60 17.59
N PRO A 202 -10.20 23.62 16.80
CA PRO A 202 -11.01 22.47 16.46
C PRO A 202 -11.47 21.78 17.76
N LYS A 203 -12.77 21.86 18.05
CA LYS A 203 -13.38 20.99 19.05
C LYS A 203 -13.20 19.54 18.56
N PRO A 204 -12.79 18.61 19.42
CA PRO A 204 -12.70 17.20 19.04
C PRO A 204 -14.05 16.77 18.47
N ARG A 205 -14.07 16.40 17.18
CA ARG A 205 -15.24 15.73 16.61
C ARG A 205 -15.36 14.41 17.34
N THR A 206 -16.46 14.24 18.06
CA THR A 206 -16.84 12.96 18.62
C THR A 206 -16.90 11.97 17.46
N LEU A 207 -16.03 10.95 17.50
CA LEU A 207 -16.09 9.81 16.59
C LEU A 207 -17.55 9.34 16.55
N VAL A 208 -18.11 9.22 15.35
CA VAL A 208 -19.36 8.49 15.18
C VAL A 208 -19.09 7.10 15.74
N GLN A 209 -19.80 6.75 16.80
CA GLN A 209 -19.60 5.49 17.49
C GLN A 209 -20.14 4.38 16.60
N ILE A 210 -19.26 3.83 15.76
CA ILE A 210 -19.54 2.61 15.01
C ILE A 210 -19.70 1.51 16.07
N ALA A 211 -20.91 0.95 16.17
CA ALA A 211 -21.15 -0.16 17.07
C ALA A 211 -20.19 -1.30 16.69
N PRO A 212 -19.34 -1.80 17.61
CA PRO A 212 -18.44 -2.88 17.29
C PRO A 212 -19.27 -4.12 16.92
N LEU A 213 -19.04 -4.64 15.72
CA LEU A 213 -19.45 -6.00 15.37
C LEU A 213 -18.86 -6.94 16.41
N LYS A 214 -19.72 -7.83 16.91
CA LYS A 214 -19.44 -8.81 17.96
C LYS A 214 -18.17 -9.60 17.58
N PRO A 215 -17.16 -9.70 18.48
CA PRO A 215 -15.97 -10.50 18.18
C PRO A 215 -16.36 -11.97 17.99
N GLU A 216 -16.06 -12.53 16.82
CA GLU A 216 -16.02 -13.97 16.64
C GLU A 216 -14.80 -14.58 17.33
N PRO A 217 -14.84 -15.88 17.66
CA PRO A 217 -13.93 -16.49 18.63
C PRO A 217 -12.48 -16.54 18.15
N ALA A 218 -11.56 -16.47 19.12
CA ALA A 218 -10.12 -16.48 18.92
C ALA A 218 -9.63 -17.58 17.95
N PRO A 219 -8.63 -17.29 17.11
CA PRO A 219 -8.03 -18.29 16.23
C PRO A 219 -7.33 -19.39 17.04
N ALA A 220 -7.52 -20.63 16.58
CA ALA A 220 -6.92 -21.85 17.11
C ALA A 220 -5.37 -21.79 17.14
N PRO A 221 -4.70 -22.55 18.02
CA PRO A 221 -3.27 -22.37 18.32
C PRO A 221 -2.36 -22.67 17.13
N ALA A 222 -1.38 -21.78 16.92
CA ALA A 222 -0.34 -21.90 15.91
C ALA A 222 0.55 -23.13 16.14
N LYS A 223 0.94 -23.79 15.04
CA LYS A 223 1.86 -24.94 15.02
C LYS A 223 3.24 -24.54 15.58
N PRO A 224 3.98 -25.46 16.22
CA PRO A 224 5.22 -25.13 16.93
C PRO A 224 6.34 -24.70 15.97
N ALA A 225 6.99 -23.59 16.31
CA ALA A 225 8.15 -23.06 15.60
C ALA A 225 9.34 -24.04 15.63
N MET A 226 10.05 -24.17 14.51
CA MET A 226 11.20 -25.08 14.38
C MET A 226 12.33 -24.73 15.36
N THR A 227 12.92 -25.76 15.97
CA THR A 227 14.09 -25.68 16.87
C THR A 227 15.34 -25.15 16.16
N MET A 228 16.19 -24.34 16.83
CA MET A 228 17.39 -23.73 16.22
C MET A 228 18.34 -24.71 15.54
N VAL A 229 18.53 -25.91 16.11
CA VAL A 229 19.38 -26.96 15.51
C VAL A 229 18.92 -27.32 14.09
N ARG A 230 17.61 -27.33 13.85
CA ARG A 230 17.02 -27.64 12.54
C ARG A 230 17.12 -26.48 11.57
N LYS A 231 17.14 -25.23 12.06
CA LYS A 231 17.43 -24.05 11.22
C LYS A 231 18.88 -24.09 10.72
N ILE A 232 19.84 -24.36 11.59
CA ILE A 232 21.27 -24.40 11.23
C ILE A 232 21.54 -25.47 10.16
N GLN A 233 21.03 -26.69 10.35
CA GLN A 233 21.20 -27.78 9.37
C GLN A 233 20.63 -27.44 7.98
N LEU A 234 19.49 -26.73 7.92
CA LEU A 234 18.87 -26.36 6.67
C LEU A 234 19.64 -25.22 5.98
N ILE A 235 20.17 -24.26 6.75
CA ILE A 235 21.05 -23.19 6.24
C ILE A 235 22.32 -23.80 5.65
N GLU A 236 22.97 -24.72 6.35
CA GLU A 236 24.16 -25.42 5.84
C GLU A 236 23.89 -26.15 4.54
N LYS A 237 22.75 -26.86 4.45
CA LYS A 237 22.34 -27.55 3.22
C LYS A 237 22.16 -26.59 2.04
N VAL A 238 21.50 -25.46 2.27
CA VAL A 238 21.32 -24.42 1.24
C VAL A 238 22.66 -23.81 0.82
N LEU A 239 23.57 -23.58 1.75
CA LEU A 239 24.93 -23.10 1.43
C LEU A 239 25.70 -24.14 0.62
N GLU A 240 25.56 -25.43 0.92
CA GLU A 240 26.23 -26.51 0.19
C GLU A 240 25.76 -26.61 -1.26
N ASP A 241 24.47 -26.37 -1.52
CA ASP A 241 23.91 -26.27 -2.88
C ASP A 241 24.39 -25.03 -3.65
N ILE A 242 24.88 -23.99 -2.96
CA ILE A 242 25.34 -22.73 -3.55
C ILE A 242 26.87 -22.73 -3.76
N ARG A 243 27.61 -23.47 -2.93
CA ARG A 243 29.09 -23.53 -2.96
C ARG A 243 29.72 -23.84 -4.32
N PRO A 244 29.19 -24.75 -5.17
CA PRO A 244 29.77 -25.00 -6.49
C PRO A 244 29.78 -23.74 -7.37
N SER A 245 28.68 -22.98 -7.37
CA SER A 245 28.58 -21.72 -8.09
C SER A 245 29.53 -20.66 -7.52
N LEU A 246 29.60 -20.53 -6.18
CA LEU A 246 30.54 -19.59 -5.56
C LEU A 246 32.00 -19.92 -5.87
N LYS A 247 32.36 -21.21 -5.88
CA LYS A 247 33.71 -21.66 -6.21
C LYS A 247 34.05 -21.42 -7.68
N MET A 248 33.09 -21.56 -8.60
CA MET A 248 33.28 -21.19 -10.01
C MET A 248 33.62 -19.70 -10.16
N ASP A 249 33.02 -18.85 -9.31
CA ASP A 249 33.27 -17.40 -9.28
C ASP A 249 34.51 -17.02 -8.43
N GLY A 250 35.28 -18.01 -7.96
CA GLY A 250 36.51 -17.79 -7.19
C GLY A 250 36.30 -17.38 -5.74
N GLY A 251 35.13 -17.61 -5.17
CA GLY A 251 34.77 -17.31 -3.78
C GLY A 251 34.24 -18.52 -3.00
N ASN A 252 34.06 -18.36 -1.69
CA ASN A 252 33.39 -19.35 -0.85
C ASN A 252 32.64 -18.66 0.30
N ALA A 253 31.67 -19.36 0.90
CA ALA A 253 30.89 -18.88 2.04
C ALA A 253 30.81 -19.95 3.13
N GLU A 254 31.12 -19.55 4.35
CA GLU A 254 31.08 -20.38 5.56
C GLU A 254 30.12 -19.77 6.58
N LEU A 255 29.33 -20.61 7.24
CA LEU A 255 28.39 -20.18 8.26
C LEU A 255 29.15 -19.93 9.58
N ILE A 256 29.01 -18.74 10.16
CA ILE A 256 29.54 -18.44 11.50
C ILE A 256 28.47 -18.64 12.56
N ASP A 257 27.32 -17.95 12.39
CA ASP A 257 26.29 -17.94 13.42
C ASP A 257 24.90 -17.64 12.83
N VAL A 258 23.85 -17.97 13.60
CA VAL A 258 22.45 -17.74 13.24
C VAL A 258 21.73 -17.17 14.46
N ASP A 259 21.35 -15.88 14.38
CA ASP A 259 20.54 -15.21 15.39
C ASP A 259 19.15 -14.90 14.84
N GLY A 260 18.15 -15.62 15.36
CA GLY A 260 16.76 -15.48 14.91
C GLY A 260 16.57 -15.84 13.44
N ASP A 261 16.42 -14.80 12.60
CA ASP A 261 16.31 -14.88 11.14
C ASP A 261 17.48 -14.14 10.43
N THR A 262 18.53 -13.80 11.17
CA THR A 262 19.79 -13.25 10.66
C THR A 262 20.86 -14.33 10.60
N VAL A 263 21.48 -14.49 9.44
CA VAL A 263 22.54 -15.47 9.17
C VAL A 263 23.86 -14.73 8.96
N TYR A 264 24.85 -15.05 9.78
CA TYR A 264 26.19 -14.47 9.71
C TYR A 264 27.10 -15.40 8.93
N LEU A 265 27.62 -14.90 7.80
CA LEU A 265 28.50 -15.66 6.92
C LEU A 265 29.90 -15.07 6.89
N HIS A 266 30.90 -15.93 6.82
CA HIS A 266 32.25 -15.58 6.42
C HIS A 266 32.39 -15.81 4.91
N LEU A 267 32.66 -14.74 4.16
CA LEU A 267 32.96 -14.85 2.74
C LEU A 267 34.47 -14.92 2.58
N THR A 268 34.98 -15.84 1.74
CA THR A 268 36.41 -15.98 1.44
C THR A 268 36.65 -15.93 -0.08
N GLY A 269 37.90 -15.66 -0.50
CA GLY A 269 38.28 -15.57 -1.92
C GLY A 269 37.90 -14.23 -2.57
N ALA A 270 37.50 -14.26 -3.84
CA ALA A 270 37.10 -13.08 -4.61
C ALA A 270 35.92 -12.29 -4.00
N CYS A 271 35.20 -12.89 -3.06
CA CYS A 271 34.11 -12.27 -2.32
C CYS A 271 34.56 -11.39 -1.13
N MET A 272 35.84 -11.43 -0.73
CA MET A 272 36.40 -10.57 0.33
C MET A 272 36.81 -9.19 -0.22
N GLY A 273 35.82 -8.40 -0.64
CA GLY A 273 36.02 -6.98 -0.96
C GLY A 273 35.96 -6.60 -2.44
N CYS A 274 35.45 -7.48 -3.31
CA CYS A 274 35.04 -7.05 -4.65
C CYS A 274 33.78 -6.18 -4.55
N SER A 275 33.68 -5.15 -5.40
CA SER A 275 32.48 -4.30 -5.55
C SER A 275 31.22 -5.09 -5.91
N SER A 276 31.36 -6.34 -6.38
CA SER A 276 30.27 -7.29 -6.65
C SER A 276 29.91 -8.19 -5.47
N SER A 277 30.58 -8.12 -4.31
CA SER A 277 30.26 -8.93 -3.12
C SER A 277 28.81 -8.75 -2.63
N GLY A 278 28.22 -7.57 -2.87
CA GLY A 278 26.79 -7.32 -2.61
C GLY A 278 25.84 -8.17 -3.44
N LEU A 279 26.20 -8.49 -4.69
CA LEU A 279 25.40 -9.38 -5.56
C LEU A 279 25.45 -10.83 -5.06
N THR A 280 26.60 -11.27 -4.56
CA THR A 280 26.77 -12.60 -3.97
C THR A 280 25.93 -12.75 -2.69
N ILE A 281 25.94 -11.74 -1.81
CA ILE A 281 25.14 -11.73 -0.58
C ILE A 281 23.64 -11.72 -0.92
N ALA A 282 23.22 -10.92 -1.90
CA ALA A 282 21.84 -10.88 -2.36
C ALA A 282 21.38 -12.24 -2.90
N GLY A 283 22.20 -12.92 -3.71
CA GLY A 283 21.87 -14.26 -4.24
C GLY A 283 21.79 -15.34 -3.16
N ILE A 284 22.67 -15.29 -2.15
CA ILE A 284 22.60 -16.21 -1.00
C ILE A 284 21.34 -15.91 -0.17
N GLN A 285 21.03 -14.63 0.05
CA GLN A 285 19.85 -14.21 0.80
C GLN A 285 18.55 -14.68 0.12
N GLU A 286 18.45 -14.53 -1.20
CA GLU A 286 17.31 -14.98 -1.99
C GLU A 286 17.05 -16.49 -1.84
N ARG A 287 18.10 -17.31 -1.97
CA ARG A 287 17.96 -18.76 -1.82
C ARG A 287 17.59 -19.18 -0.39
N LEU A 288 18.10 -18.49 0.62
CA LEU A 288 17.70 -18.74 2.01
C LEU A 288 16.23 -18.34 2.25
N MET A 289 15.76 -17.24 1.67
CA MET A 289 14.34 -16.85 1.76
C MET A 289 13.42 -17.89 1.11
N LEU A 290 13.80 -18.41 -0.06
CA LEU A 290 13.03 -19.46 -0.74
C LEU A 290 12.98 -20.77 0.06
N ALA A 291 14.09 -21.16 0.69
CA ALA A 291 14.16 -22.40 1.47
C ALA A 291 13.36 -22.35 2.79
N PHE A 292 13.26 -21.16 3.40
CA PHE A 292 12.58 -20.98 4.69
C PHE A 292 11.17 -20.41 4.58
N GLY A 293 10.75 -19.88 3.42
CA GLY A 293 9.43 -19.31 3.19
C GLY A 293 9.15 -18.05 4.03
N LYS A 294 10.22 -17.37 4.47
CA LYS A 294 10.17 -16.17 5.32
C LYS A 294 11.42 -15.31 5.08
N PRO A 295 11.37 -14.00 5.38
CA PRO A 295 12.52 -13.13 5.17
C PRO A 295 13.68 -13.52 6.08
N MET A 296 14.83 -13.80 5.47
CA MET A 296 16.09 -14.09 6.15
C MET A 296 17.08 -13.00 5.76
N ARG A 297 17.84 -12.47 6.73
CA ARG A 297 18.85 -11.45 6.49
C ARG A 297 20.23 -12.10 6.49
N VAL A 298 21.04 -11.85 5.45
CA VAL A 298 22.42 -12.34 5.41
C VAL A 298 23.37 -11.19 5.72
N VAL A 299 24.24 -11.38 6.70
CA VAL A 299 25.23 -10.38 7.11
C VAL A 299 26.64 -10.95 6.92
N PRO A 300 27.50 -10.30 6.10
CA PRO A 300 28.90 -10.68 6.03
C PRO A 300 29.59 -10.26 7.33
N SER A 301 30.16 -11.23 8.04
CA SER A 301 31.03 -10.96 9.19
C SER A 301 32.39 -10.46 8.70
N LYS A 302 32.90 -9.36 9.27
CA LYS A 302 34.28 -8.93 9.05
C LYS A 302 35.22 -9.87 9.81
N PRO A 303 36.40 -10.22 9.28
CA PRO A 303 37.40 -10.90 10.09
C PRO A 303 37.75 -9.99 11.28
N THR A 304 37.55 -10.50 12.49
CA THR A 304 38.15 -9.94 13.69
C THR A 304 39.66 -10.01 13.49
N ALA A 305 40.30 -8.84 13.41
CA ALA A 305 41.75 -8.75 13.46
C ALA A 305 42.20 -9.30 14.81
N GLU A 306 42.72 -10.53 14.82
CA GLU A 306 43.53 -11.03 15.92
C GLU A 306 44.86 -10.28 15.90
N VAL A 307 45.25 -9.83 17.10
CA VAL A 307 46.53 -9.19 17.44
C VAL A 307 47.67 -10.20 17.35
#